data_AF-A0A2E2IP47-F1
#
_entry.id   AF-A0A2E2IP47-F1
#
_cell.length_a   1.000
_cell.length_b   1.000
_cell.length_c   1.000
_cell.angle_alpha   90.00
_cell.angle_beta   90.00
_cell.angle_gamma   90.00
#
_symmetry.space_group_name_H-M   'P 1'
#
loop_
_entity.id
_entity.type
_entity.pdbx_description
1 polymer ?
#
loop_
_entity_poly.entity_id
_entity_poly.type
_entity_poly.pdbx_seq_one_letter_code
_entity_poly.pdbx_strand_id
1 'polypeptide(L)'
;MEPISTVIISGVIYDMLKHSISITGSNIKTKLREWVIDDAQSEKLATAINSLDLNDEMGEKAINKQLMSSNEVVTLLSQIQPSNIVITQSHSGTGDNVAGNKIINK
;
A
#
# COMPACT_ATOMS: atom_id res chain seq x y z
N MET A 1 -9.97 -7.95 4.24
CA MET A 1 -8.54 -7.64 4.13
C MET A 1 -8.05 -7.14 5.47
N GLU A 2 -6.80 -7.47 5.82
CA GLU A 2 -6.17 -6.97 7.04
C GLU A 2 -5.88 -5.47 6.92
N PRO A 3 -5.95 -4.69 8.02
CA PRO A 3 -5.52 -3.30 8.03
C PRO A 3 -4.03 -3.20 7.70
N ILE A 4 -3.62 -2.07 7.12
CA ILE A 4 -2.20 -1.85 6.84
C ILE A 4 -1.43 -1.79 8.16
N SER A 5 -0.27 -2.45 8.19
CA SER A 5 0.59 -2.52 9.37
C SER A 5 1.99 -2.02 9.06
N THR A 6 2.75 -1.70 10.11
CA THR A 6 4.16 -1.33 9.96
C THR A 6 5.00 -2.46 9.36
N VAL A 7 4.58 -3.72 9.54
CA VAL A 7 5.22 -4.88 8.90
C VAL A 7 5.07 -4.81 7.38
N ILE A 8 3.86 -4.60 6.88
CA ILE A 8 3.60 -4.47 5.43
C ILE A 8 4.38 -3.29 4.86
N ILE A 9 4.29 -2.12 5.50
CA ILE A 9 4.95 -0.94 4.96
C ILE A 9 6.49 -1.07 5.06
N SER A 10 7.04 -1.76 6.05
CA SER A 10 8.48 -1.98 6.15
C SER A 10 9.03 -2.79 4.98
N GLY A 11 8.29 -3.79 4.49
CA GLY A 11 8.66 -4.55 3.30
C GLY A 11 8.59 -3.68 2.03
N VAL A 12 7.56 -2.84 1.90
CA VAL A 12 7.43 -1.89 0.77
C VAL A 12 8.58 -0.90 0.76
N ILE A 13 8.91 -0.29 1.89
CA ILE A 13 9.99 0.70 1.98
C ILE A 13 11.34 0.03 1.76
N TYR A 14 11.57 -1.16 2.30
CA TYR A 14 12.77 -1.94 2.03
C TYR A 14 12.96 -2.22 0.53
N ASP A 15 11.91 -2.70 -0.14
CA ASP A 15 11.94 -2.95 -1.59
C ASP A 15 12.25 -1.67 -2.38
N MET A 16 11.66 -0.54 -1.99
CA MET A 16 11.92 0.75 -2.63
C MET A 16 13.37 1.19 -2.45
N LEU A 17 13.90 1.14 -1.23
CA LEU A 17 15.29 1.52 -0.93
C LEU A 17 16.28 0.64 -1.68
N LYS A 18 16.08 -0.68 -1.68
CA LYS A 18 16.94 -1.64 -2.39
C LYS A 18 16.97 -1.44 -3.90
N HIS A 19 15.90 -0.92 -4.48
CA HIS A 19 15.81 -0.61 -5.91
C HIS A 19 16.05 0.88 -6.22
N SER A 20 16.57 1.66 -5.27
CA SER A 20 16.83 3.10 -5.42
C SER A 20 15.59 3.91 -5.86
N ILE A 21 14.40 3.46 -5.44
CA ILE A 21 13.13 4.12 -5.70
C ILE A 21 12.88 5.15 -4.59
N SER A 22 12.67 6.40 -4.97
CA SER A 22 12.37 7.47 -4.01
C SER A 22 11.05 7.22 -3.26
N ILE A 23 11.05 7.52 -1.96
CA ILE A 23 9.85 7.44 -1.11
C ILE A 23 9.00 8.70 -1.33
N THR A 24 8.11 8.63 -2.30
CA THR A 24 7.15 9.71 -2.64
C THR A 24 5.72 9.23 -2.41
N GLY A 25 4.77 10.17 -2.26
CA GLY A 25 3.35 9.80 -2.14
C GLY A 25 2.87 8.97 -3.32
N SER A 26 3.29 9.30 -4.54
CA SER A 26 2.93 8.55 -5.76
C SER A 26 3.45 7.10 -5.76
N ASN A 27 4.68 6.88 -5.32
CA ASN A 27 5.27 5.54 -5.25
C ASN A 27 4.64 4.70 -4.13
N ILE A 28 4.38 5.31 -2.96
CA ILE A 28 3.65 4.67 -1.86
C ILE A 28 2.25 4.26 -2.32
N LYS A 29 1.48 5.17 -2.91
CA LYS A 29 0.14 4.89 -3.43
C LYS A 29 0.15 3.77 -4.48
N THR A 30 1.17 3.76 -5.34
CA THR A 30 1.36 2.72 -6.36
C THR A 30 1.66 1.35 -5.76
N LYS A 31 2.40 1.28 -4.65
CA LYS A 31 2.71 0.03 -3.94
C LYS A 31 1.55 -0.43 -3.04
N LEU A 32 0.72 0.51 -2.56
CA LEU A 32 -0.43 0.25 -1.69
C LEU A 32 -1.78 0.21 -2.45
N ARG A 33 -1.78 -0.27 -3.70
CA ARG A 33 -3.00 -0.30 -4.56
C ARG A 33 -4.19 -1.05 -3.97
N GLU A 34 -3.95 -1.96 -3.02
CA GLU A 34 -4.99 -2.74 -2.35
C GLU A 34 -5.69 -1.95 -1.22
N TRP A 35 -5.16 -0.80 -0.83
CA TRP A 35 -5.70 0.07 0.20
C TRP A 35 -6.26 1.37 -0.37
N VAL A 36 -7.30 1.91 0.27
CA VAL A 36 -7.85 3.21 -0.07
C VAL A 36 -6.98 4.28 0.57
N ILE A 37 -6.03 4.79 -0.21
CA ILE A 37 -5.17 5.90 0.17
C ILE A 37 -5.29 7.03 -0.86
N ASP A 38 -5.67 8.21 -0.39
CA ASP A 38 -5.73 9.40 -1.25
C ASP A 38 -4.34 10.03 -1.44
N ASP A 39 -4.22 10.99 -2.37
CA ASP A 39 -2.92 11.62 -2.66
C ASP A 39 -2.37 12.42 -1.46
N ALA A 40 -3.25 13.07 -0.69
CA ALA A 40 -2.83 13.86 0.47
C ALA A 40 -2.34 12.97 1.62
N GLN A 41 -3.01 11.85 1.88
CA GLN A 41 -2.59 10.83 2.85
C GLN A 41 -1.28 10.18 2.43
N SER A 42 -1.13 9.86 1.14
CA SER A 42 0.09 9.27 0.60
C SER A 42 1.29 10.20 0.75
N GLU A 43 1.11 11.49 0.49
CA GLU A 43 2.18 12.49 0.60
C GLU A 43 2.57 12.75 2.06
N LYS A 44 1.58 12.80 2.97
CA LYS A 44 1.83 12.88 4.42
C LYS A 44 2.62 11.67 4.91
N LEU A 45 2.23 10.47 4.48
CA LEU A 45 2.93 9.25 4.84
C LEU A 45 4.37 9.25 4.30
N ALA A 46 4.58 9.66 3.05
CA ALA A 46 5.91 9.79 2.47
C ALA A 46 6.79 10.78 3.26
N THR A 47 6.25 11.95 3.60
CA THR A 47 6.94 12.96 4.40
C THR A 47 7.34 12.42 5.78
N ALA A 48 6.40 11.76 6.47
CA ALA A 48 6.62 11.17 7.78
C ALA A 48 7.62 10.01 7.76
N ILE A 49 7.72 9.27 6.66
CA ILE A 49 8.71 8.19 6.50
C ILE A 49 10.10 8.77 6.17
N ASN A 50 10.18 9.77 5.30
CA ASN A 50 11.45 10.40 4.94
C ASN A 50 12.13 11.11 6.13
N SER A 51 11.36 11.53 7.15
CA SER A 51 11.93 12.11 8.37
C SER A 51 12.61 11.10 9.30
N LEU A 52 12.49 9.79 9.01
CA LEU A 52 13.05 8.71 9.83
C LEU A 52 14.48 8.29 9.46
N ASP A 53 15.10 8.97 8.49
CA ASP A 53 16.48 8.73 8.02
C ASP A 53 16.75 7.25 7.65
N LEU A 54 15.79 6.65 6.94
CA LEU A 54 15.90 5.27 6.48
C LEU A 54 16.84 5.18 5.28
N ASN A 55 17.66 4.14 5.23
CA ASN A 55 18.60 3.90 4.13
C ASN A 55 18.59 2.43 3.66
N ASP A 56 19.22 2.19 2.52
CA ASP A 56 19.28 0.88 1.85
C ASP A 56 20.19 -0.14 2.54
N GLU A 57 20.97 0.25 3.55
CA GLU A 57 21.74 -0.67 4.39
C GLU A 57 20.88 -1.31 5.50
N MET A 58 19.72 -0.71 5.81
CA MET A 58 18.80 -1.24 6.81
C MET A 58 18.03 -2.46 6.30
N GLY A 59 17.92 -3.48 7.14
CA GLY A 59 17.00 -4.61 6.89
C GLY A 59 15.56 -4.28 7.24
N GLU A 60 14.59 -5.03 6.69
CA GLU A 60 13.15 -4.87 6.96
C GLU A 60 12.81 -4.78 8.45
N LYS A 61 13.44 -5.62 9.28
CA LYS A 61 13.22 -5.61 10.74
C LYS A 61 13.67 -4.30 11.40
N ALA A 62 14.76 -3.70 10.92
CA ALA A 62 15.24 -2.42 11.43
C ALA A 62 14.31 -1.27 11.00
N ILE A 63 13.90 -1.28 9.72
CA ILE A 63 12.93 -0.34 9.17
C ILE A 63 11.60 -0.42 9.95
N ASN A 64 11.06 -1.61 10.18
CA ASN A 64 9.84 -1.80 10.96
C ASN A 64 9.94 -1.21 12.37
N LYS A 65 11.07 -1.43 13.07
CA LYS A 65 11.28 -0.83 14.40
C LYS A 65 11.26 0.69 14.36
N GLN A 66 11.86 1.30 13.34
CA GLN A 66 11.89 2.75 13.18
C GLN A 66 10.51 3.32 12.81
N LEU A 67 9.74 2.60 12.00
CA LEU A 67 8.36 2.99 11.69
C LEU A 67 7.47 2.89 12.93
N MET A 68 7.63 1.84 13.74
CA MET A 68 6.89 1.64 14.99
C MET A 68 7.25 2.67 16.06
N SER A 69 8.47 3.21 16.07
CA SER A 69 8.86 4.26 17.03
C SER A 69 8.29 5.64 16.66
N SER A 70 7.79 5.81 15.43
CA SER A 70 7.12 7.03 14.97
C SER A 70 5.61 6.97 15.21
N ASN A 71 5.15 7.67 16.24
CA ASN A 71 3.71 7.82 16.51
C ASN A 71 2.95 8.44 15.32
N GLU A 72 3.60 9.32 14.56
CA GLU A 72 3.00 9.93 13.37
C GLU A 72 2.73 8.87 12.30
N VAL A 73 3.72 8.04 11.97
CA VAL A 73 3.57 6.96 10.98
C VAL A 73 2.49 5.98 11.43
N VAL A 74 2.53 5.53 12.70
CA VAL A 74 1.53 4.60 13.23
C VAL A 74 0.12 5.18 13.14
N THR A 75 -0.05 6.47 13.46
CA THR A 75 -1.33 7.17 13.36
C THR A 75 -1.81 7.24 11.91
N LEU A 76 -0.95 7.64 10.97
CA LEU A 76 -1.30 7.71 9.55
C LEU A 76 -1.71 6.34 8.99
N LEU A 77 -0.99 5.26 9.35
CA LEU A 77 -1.33 3.91 8.94
C LEU A 77 -2.70 3.47 9.45
N SER A 78 -3.05 3.79 10.70
CA SER A 78 -4.36 3.46 11.28
C SER A 78 -5.55 4.15 10.59
N GLN A 79 -5.30 5.22 9.84
CA GLN A 79 -6.34 5.96 9.09
C GLN A 79 -6.59 5.37 7.71
N ILE A 80 -5.73 4.48 7.22
CA ILE A 80 -5.84 3.87 5.90
C ILE A 80 -6.78 2.68 5.98
N GLN A 81 -7.86 2.74 5.19
CA GLN A 81 -8.85 1.67 5.14
C GLN A 81 -8.51 0.68 4.01
N PRO A 82 -8.72 -0.63 4.22
CA PRO A 82 -8.64 -1.60 3.14
C PRO A 82 -9.69 -1.28 2.06
N SER A 83 -9.37 -1.54 0.79
CA SER A 83 -10.32 -1.30 -0.29
C SER A 83 -11.50 -2.28 -0.25
N ASN A 84 -12.70 -1.73 -0.04
CA ASN A 84 -13.95 -2.48 -0.12
C ASN A 84 -14.53 -2.35 -1.53
N ILE A 85 -13.76 -2.73 -2.56
CA ILE A 85 -14.27 -2.76 -3.94
C ILE A 85 -15.31 -3.88 -4.04
N VAL A 86 -16.58 -3.54 -3.84
CA VAL A 86 -17.71 -4.40 -4.18
C VAL A 86 -18.04 -4.17 -5.64
N ILE A 87 -17.62 -5.08 -6.52
CA ILE A 87 -18.03 -5.06 -7.93
C ILE A 87 -19.53 -5.40 -7.97
N THR A 88 -20.37 -4.37 -8.08
CA THR A 88 -21.82 -4.55 -8.22
C THR A 88 -22.14 -4.55 -9.71
N GLN A 89 -22.39 -5.72 -10.30
CA GLN A 89 -22.84 -5.83 -11.69
C GLN A 89 -24.36 -5.99 -11.71
N SER A 90 -25.08 -4.96 -12.15
CA SER A 90 -26.50 -5.10 -12.51
C SER A 90 -26.58 -5.61 -13.94
N HIS A 91 -26.87 -6.91 -14.09
CA HIS A 91 -27.18 -7.52 -15.39
C HIS A 91 -28.67 -7.40 -15.68
N SER A 92 -29.05 -6.96 -16.88
CA SER A 92 -30.45 -6.90 -17.36
C SER A 92 -30.69 -7.73 -18.63
N GLY A 93 -29.78 -8.66 -18.95
CA GLY A 93 -29.93 -9.60 -20.08
C GLY A 93 -29.73 -11.06 -19.66
N THR A 94 -29.73 -11.98 -20.62
CA THR A 94 -29.25 -13.36 -20.45
C THR A 94 -27.77 -13.43 -20.85
N GLY A 95 -26.90 -13.84 -19.92
CA GLY A 95 -25.46 -13.93 -20.15
C GLY A 95 -24.70 -14.27 -18.86
N ASP A 96 -23.58 -14.99 -19.00
CA ASP A 96 -22.76 -15.43 -17.87
C ASP A 96 -21.86 -14.31 -17.34
N ASN A 97 -21.83 -14.14 -16.02
CA ASN A 97 -20.86 -13.29 -15.35
C ASN A 97 -19.55 -14.07 -15.15
N VAL A 98 -18.52 -13.75 -15.92
CA VAL A 98 -17.17 -14.32 -15.74
C VAL A 98 -16.33 -13.34 -14.91
N ALA A 99 -16.09 -13.67 -13.64
CA ALA A 99 -15.11 -12.97 -12.82
C ALA A 99 -13.71 -13.55 -13.08
N GLY A 100 -13.01 -13.02 -14.10
CA GLY A 100 -11.65 -13.42 -14.47
C GLY A 100 -11.42 -13.53 -15.97
N ASN A 101 -10.24 -13.99 -16.38
CA ASN A 101 -9.93 -14.26 -17.79
C ASN A 101 -10.80 -15.40 -18.32
N LYS A 102 -11.69 -15.10 -19.27
CA LYS A 102 -12.49 -16.11 -19.98
C LYS A 102 -11.56 -16.92 -20.89
N ILE A 103 -11.25 -18.16 -20.52
CA ILE A 103 -10.62 -19.10 -21.45
C ILE A 103 -11.68 -19.53 -22.46
N ILE A 104 -11.55 -19.04 -23.69
CA ILE A 104 -12.38 -19.48 -24.82
C ILE A 104 -11.64 -20.64 -25.47
N ASN A 105 -12.03 -21.87 -25.16
CA ASN A 105 -11.64 -23.01 -25.97
C ASN A 105 -12.52 -23.04 -27.22
N LYS A 106 -11.88 -23.02 -28.40
CA LYS A 106 -12.54 -23.20 -29.70
C LYS A 106 -12.96 -24.65 -29.89
#